data_AF-A0A1C6VLF0-F1
#
_entry.id   AF-A0A1C6VLF0-F1
#
_cell.length_a   1.000
_cell.length_b   1.000
_cell.length_c   1.000
_cell.angle_alpha   90.00
_cell.angle_beta   90.00
_cell.angle_gamma   90.00
#
_symmetry.space_group_name_H-M   'P 1'
#
loop_
_entity.id
_entity.type
_entity.pdbx_description
1 polymer ?
#
loop_
_entity_poly.entity_id
_entity_poly.type
_entity_poly.pdbx_seq_one_letter_code
_entity_poly.pdbx_strand_id
1 'polypeptide(L)'
;MLLDPDTENDVAYELCQLLGRAILPIRRTDAGAADGGRDEGTAFLFTGQGREYLLTADALTHAPAGEIGLRASVTEPAGVAGDAVALPDFAARWRHRADLGVAIMPTGGLHELADSAGWRWRTQQVPDPVAADRDAIARIGAEPGSAIVLAHGVGAGGARPLEVAIERVARVGDGVRVTTGLPLGYVGAPVFGVQAGGGDGEVGLRCLGLVLPARDGGHPLATFDRIREAFAAG
;
A
#
# COMPACT_ATOMS: atom_id res chain seq x y z
N MET A 1 16.53 1.93 12.90
CA MET A 1 17.35 3.17 12.84
C MET A 1 16.40 4.34 12.83
N LEU A 2 16.69 5.38 13.59
CA LEU A 2 15.95 6.64 13.54
C LEU A 2 16.73 7.62 12.67
N LEU A 3 16.04 8.26 11.74
CA LEU A 3 16.56 9.41 11.02
C LEU A 3 16.26 10.69 11.83
N ASP A 4 17.03 11.74 11.57
CA ASP A 4 16.64 13.08 12.03
C ASP A 4 15.41 13.58 11.24
N PRO A 5 14.61 14.49 11.80
CA PRO A 5 13.34 14.91 11.20
C PRO A 5 13.46 15.54 9.81
N ASP A 6 14.54 16.26 9.52
CA ASP A 6 14.73 16.91 8.22
C ASP A 6 14.99 15.83 7.15
N THR A 7 15.84 14.85 7.46
CA THR A 7 16.04 13.69 6.59
C THR A 7 14.77 12.85 6.43
N GLU A 8 13.96 12.65 7.47
CA GLU A 8 12.67 11.94 7.35
C GLU A 8 11.74 12.65 6.35
N ASN A 9 11.67 13.99 6.40
CA ASN A 9 10.85 14.80 5.50
C ASN A 9 11.35 14.74 4.05
N ASP A 10 12.65 14.84 3.82
CA ASP A 10 13.24 14.76 2.48
C ASP A 10 12.97 13.39 1.85
N VAL A 11 13.17 12.30 2.60
CA VAL A 11 12.87 10.94 2.11
C VAL A 11 11.38 10.78 1.83
N ALA A 12 10.51 11.29 2.71
CA ALA A 12 9.06 11.24 2.52
C ALA A 12 8.62 12.00 1.25
N TYR A 13 9.21 13.17 0.99
CA TYR A 13 8.94 13.97 -0.19
C TYR A 13 9.36 13.23 -1.47
N GLU A 14 10.58 12.71 -1.52
CA GLU A 14 11.09 11.95 -2.67
C GLU A 14 10.27 10.69 -2.93
N LEU A 15 9.86 9.98 -1.87
CA LEU A 15 8.98 8.83 -1.98
C LEU A 15 7.63 9.17 -2.62
N CYS A 16 7.03 10.30 -2.23
CA CYS A 16 5.79 10.78 -2.85
C CYS A 16 5.97 11.05 -4.34
N GLN A 17 7.11 11.60 -4.76
CA GLN A 17 7.38 11.89 -6.17
C GLN A 17 7.63 10.63 -7.00
N LEU A 18 8.33 9.65 -6.42
CA LEU A 18 8.73 8.43 -7.12
C LEU A 18 7.64 7.36 -7.14
N LEU A 19 6.87 7.24 -6.06
CA LEU A 19 5.91 6.16 -5.84
C LEU A 19 4.48 6.65 -5.64
N GLY A 20 4.23 7.97 -5.64
CA GLY A 20 2.88 8.50 -5.47
C GLY A 20 1.88 7.97 -6.49
N ARG A 21 2.33 7.62 -7.71
CA ARG A 21 1.51 6.98 -8.76
C ARG A 21 1.39 5.46 -8.64
N ALA A 22 2.07 4.84 -7.67
CA ALA A 22 1.87 3.45 -7.28
C ALA A 22 0.61 3.30 -6.41
N ILE A 23 0.29 4.34 -5.65
CA ILE A 23 -0.70 4.30 -4.56
C ILE A 23 -2.06 4.65 -5.13
N LEU A 24 -3.07 3.84 -4.83
CA LEU A 24 -4.43 4.01 -5.35
C LEU A 24 -5.42 3.94 -4.18
N PRO A 25 -6.39 4.87 -4.08
CA PRO A 25 -7.47 4.73 -3.13
C PRO A 25 -8.36 3.56 -3.55
N ILE A 26 -8.75 2.75 -2.58
CA ILE A 26 -9.70 1.65 -2.76
C ILE A 26 -10.88 1.89 -1.83
N ARG A 27 -12.08 1.55 -2.31
CA ARG A 27 -13.32 1.72 -1.56
C ARG A 27 -14.26 0.54 -1.77
N ARG A 28 -14.90 0.08 -0.71
CA ARG A 28 -16.05 -0.84 -0.80
C ARG A 28 -17.33 -0.04 -1.02
N THR A 29 -18.19 -0.47 -1.94
CA THR A 29 -19.42 0.26 -2.30
C THR A 29 -20.70 -0.45 -1.87
N ASP A 30 -20.58 -1.58 -1.18
CA ASP A 30 -21.68 -2.37 -0.62
C ASP A 30 -22.14 -1.90 0.77
N ALA A 31 -21.31 -1.12 1.46
CA ALA A 31 -21.61 -0.61 2.78
C ALA A 31 -22.59 0.57 2.69
N GLY A 32 -23.73 0.45 3.37
CA GLY A 32 -24.60 1.61 3.61
C GLY A 32 -23.81 2.71 4.33
N ALA A 33 -24.21 3.97 4.16
CA ALA A 33 -23.53 5.18 4.66
C ALA A 33 -23.28 5.26 6.19
N ALA A 34 -23.56 4.19 6.95
CA ALA A 34 -23.45 4.10 8.39
C ALA A 34 -22.04 3.72 8.91
N ASP A 35 -21.13 3.23 8.06
CA ASP A 35 -19.85 2.65 8.49
C ASP A 35 -18.65 3.61 8.46
N GLY A 36 -18.86 4.89 8.78
CA GLY A 36 -17.83 5.80 9.33
C GLY A 36 -16.45 5.85 8.66
N GLY A 37 -16.33 5.56 7.35
CA GLY A 37 -15.05 5.55 6.62
C GLY A 37 -14.21 4.26 6.77
N ARG A 38 -14.75 3.18 7.34
CA ARG A 38 -14.07 1.86 7.43
C ARG A 38 -13.96 1.14 6.10
N ASP A 39 -14.72 1.59 5.11
CA ASP A 39 -14.75 1.05 3.75
C ASP A 39 -13.69 1.67 2.84
N GLU A 40 -12.99 2.69 3.32
CA GLU A 40 -11.94 3.41 2.61
C GLU A 40 -10.57 2.85 3.00
N GLY A 41 -9.77 2.53 2.00
CA GLY A 41 -8.42 2.05 2.21
C GLY A 41 -7.48 2.47 1.10
N THR A 42 -6.27 1.93 1.15
CA THR A 42 -5.23 2.13 0.14
C THR A 42 -4.84 0.81 -0.48
N ALA A 43 -4.60 0.80 -1.78
CA ALA A 43 -3.91 -0.25 -2.49
C ALA A 43 -2.65 0.32 -3.14
N PHE A 44 -1.69 -0.53 -3.50
CA PHE A 44 -0.52 -0.09 -4.23
C PHE A 44 -0.07 -1.10 -5.27
N LEU A 45 0.50 -0.58 -6.36
CA LEU A 45 1.02 -1.37 -7.46
C LEU A 45 2.43 -1.87 -7.12
N PHE A 46 2.65 -3.16 -7.35
CA PHE A 46 3.91 -3.85 -7.14
C PHE A 46 4.27 -4.67 -8.38
N THR A 47 5.53 -4.63 -8.78
CA THR A 47 6.06 -5.50 -9.83
C THR A 47 6.99 -6.55 -9.23
N GLY A 48 6.60 -7.82 -9.34
CA GLY A 48 7.39 -8.97 -8.89
C GLY A 48 7.33 -10.11 -9.89
N GLN A 49 8.45 -10.81 -10.08
CA GLN A 49 8.55 -11.94 -11.04
C GLN A 49 8.12 -11.57 -12.48
N GLY A 50 8.34 -10.31 -12.89
CA GLY A 50 7.98 -9.81 -14.22
C GLY A 50 6.49 -9.52 -14.43
N ARG A 51 5.67 -9.55 -13.37
CA ARG A 51 4.22 -9.29 -13.41
C ARG A 51 3.85 -8.15 -12.47
N GLU A 52 2.85 -7.36 -12.85
CA GLU A 52 2.29 -6.32 -12.02
C GLU A 52 1.09 -6.84 -11.23
N TYR A 53 1.02 -6.46 -9.97
CA TYR A 53 -0.05 -6.77 -9.04
C TYR A 53 -0.48 -5.51 -8.30
N LEU A 54 -1.76 -5.45 -7.96
CA LEU A 54 -2.28 -4.51 -6.98
C LEU A 54 -2.40 -5.24 -5.63
N LEU A 55 -1.86 -4.63 -4.58
CA LEU A 55 -1.82 -5.19 -3.23
C LEU A 55 -2.59 -4.30 -2.26
N THR A 56 -3.32 -4.92 -1.33
CA THR A 56 -4.01 -4.22 -0.24
C THR A 56 -4.26 -5.18 0.93
N ALA A 57 -4.85 -4.66 2.01
CA ALA A 57 -5.28 -5.49 3.14
C ALA A 57 -6.53 -6.29 2.76
N ASP A 58 -6.53 -7.59 3.07
CA ASP A 58 -7.59 -8.53 2.73
C ASP A 58 -8.96 -8.09 3.23
N ALA A 59 -9.01 -7.49 4.43
CA ALA A 59 -10.22 -6.98 5.06
C ALA A 59 -10.98 -5.93 4.22
N LEU A 60 -10.33 -5.30 3.24
CA LEU A 60 -10.94 -4.28 2.36
C LEU A 60 -11.59 -4.88 1.11
N THR A 61 -11.44 -6.18 0.87
CA THR A 61 -11.68 -6.78 -0.46
C THR A 61 -12.83 -7.77 -0.52
N HIS A 62 -13.55 -8.00 0.59
CA HIS A 62 -14.61 -9.01 0.69
C HIS A 62 -16.00 -8.53 0.21
N ALA A 63 -16.12 -7.28 -0.24
CA ALA A 63 -17.37 -6.74 -0.76
C ALA A 63 -17.76 -7.35 -2.12
N PRO A 64 -19.06 -7.48 -2.44
CA PRO A 64 -19.51 -7.84 -3.79
C PRO A 64 -19.18 -6.75 -4.83
N ALA A 65 -19.07 -5.49 -4.41
CA ALA A 65 -18.72 -4.37 -5.26
C ALA A 65 -17.72 -3.44 -4.58
N GLY A 66 -16.85 -2.84 -5.38
CA GLY A 66 -15.85 -1.90 -4.92
C GLY A 66 -15.34 -1.03 -6.06
N GLU A 67 -14.48 -0.09 -5.71
CA GLU A 67 -13.92 0.89 -6.62
C GLU A 67 -12.43 1.08 -6.38
N ILE A 68 -11.70 1.34 -7.45
CA ILE A 68 -10.34 1.87 -7.42
C ILE A 68 -10.42 3.32 -7.89
N GLY A 69 -10.16 4.28 -7.01
CA GLY A 69 -10.20 5.68 -7.39
C GLY A 69 -9.04 6.06 -8.30
N LEU A 70 -9.33 6.93 -9.24
CA LEU A 70 -8.41 7.45 -10.24
C LEU A 70 -8.10 8.91 -9.95
N ARG A 71 -6.85 9.28 -10.20
CA ARG A 71 -6.39 10.66 -10.18
C ARG A 71 -5.89 11.00 -11.56
N ALA A 72 -6.00 12.26 -11.96
CA ALA A 72 -5.52 12.71 -13.27
C ALA A 72 -4.04 12.36 -13.51
N SER A 73 -3.23 12.26 -12.46
CA SER A 73 -1.81 11.90 -12.55
C SER A 73 -1.55 10.43 -12.89
N VAL A 74 -2.52 9.51 -12.67
CA VAL A 74 -2.35 8.07 -12.93
C VAL A 74 -3.00 7.60 -14.24
N THR A 75 -3.55 8.52 -15.02
CA THR A 75 -4.25 8.24 -16.28
C THR A 75 -3.65 9.07 -17.42
N GLU A 76 -3.64 8.52 -18.62
CA GLU A 76 -3.17 9.20 -19.82
C GLU A 76 -4.12 8.94 -21.01
N PRO A 77 -4.66 9.98 -21.68
CA PRO A 77 -4.49 11.40 -21.34
C PRO A 77 -5.14 11.77 -20.01
N ALA A 78 -4.58 12.78 -19.34
CA ALA A 78 -5.08 13.23 -18.05
C ALA A 78 -6.53 13.75 -18.16
N GLY A 79 -7.42 13.31 -17.26
CA GLY A 79 -8.81 13.75 -17.20
C GLY A 79 -9.76 13.08 -18.19
N VAL A 80 -9.30 12.08 -18.95
CA VAL A 80 -10.16 11.29 -19.85
C VAL A 80 -10.89 10.18 -19.11
N ALA A 81 -10.26 9.57 -18.11
CA ALA A 81 -10.92 8.61 -17.24
C ALA A 81 -11.84 9.32 -16.24
N GLY A 82 -12.88 8.63 -15.77
CA GLY A 82 -13.67 9.08 -14.62
C GLY A 82 -12.86 9.04 -13.32
N ASP A 83 -13.50 9.42 -12.20
CA ASP A 83 -12.84 9.51 -10.89
C ASP A 83 -12.56 8.14 -10.25
N ALA A 84 -13.09 7.04 -10.80
CA ALA A 84 -12.87 5.69 -10.32
C ALA A 84 -13.13 4.61 -11.39
N VAL A 85 -12.50 3.46 -11.23
CA VAL A 85 -12.87 2.20 -11.88
C VAL A 85 -13.81 1.44 -10.95
N ALA A 86 -15.08 1.30 -11.35
CA ALA A 86 -16.03 0.44 -10.67
C ALA A 86 -15.76 -1.04 -10.99
N LEU A 87 -15.71 -1.86 -9.96
CA LEU A 87 -15.40 -3.28 -10.06
C LEU A 87 -16.59 -4.10 -9.53
N PRO A 88 -17.46 -4.61 -10.42
CA PRO A 88 -18.41 -5.65 -10.04
C PRO A 88 -17.67 -6.95 -9.73
N ASP A 89 -18.29 -7.78 -8.88
CA ASP A 89 -17.71 -9.02 -8.35
C ASP A 89 -16.36 -8.79 -7.69
N PHE A 90 -16.28 -7.70 -6.91
CA PHE A 90 -15.03 -7.14 -6.42
C PHE A 90 -14.18 -8.16 -5.68
N ALA A 91 -14.76 -8.91 -4.72
CA ALA A 91 -14.07 -9.99 -4.03
C ALA A 91 -13.44 -11.03 -4.98
N ALA A 92 -14.15 -11.43 -6.04
CA ALA A 92 -13.64 -12.42 -6.99
C ALA A 92 -12.44 -11.93 -7.82
N ARG A 93 -12.16 -10.62 -7.84
CA ARG A 93 -10.99 -10.04 -8.51
C ARG A 93 -9.70 -10.20 -7.69
N TRP A 94 -9.81 -10.54 -6.41
CA TRP A 94 -8.67 -10.65 -5.49
C TRP A 94 -8.36 -12.11 -5.18
N ARG A 95 -7.08 -12.45 -5.17
CA ARG A 95 -6.58 -13.66 -4.51
C ARG A 95 -6.36 -13.33 -3.03
N HIS A 96 -7.21 -13.91 -2.19
CA HIS A 96 -7.19 -13.71 -0.75
C HIS A 96 -6.13 -14.58 -0.07
N ARG A 97 -5.28 -13.96 0.75
CA ARG A 97 -4.31 -14.61 1.63
C ARG A 97 -4.63 -14.24 3.07
N ALA A 98 -5.72 -14.82 3.57
CA ALA A 98 -6.23 -14.57 4.91
C ALA A 98 -5.21 -14.90 6.02
N ASP A 99 -4.31 -15.86 5.77
CA ASP A 99 -3.20 -16.20 6.65
C ASP A 99 -2.19 -15.05 6.83
N LEU A 100 -2.07 -14.18 5.82
CA LEU A 100 -1.21 -12.99 5.84
C LEU A 100 -2.01 -11.69 6.05
N GLY A 101 -3.33 -11.73 5.89
CA GLY A 101 -4.19 -10.54 5.86
C GLY A 101 -4.04 -9.71 4.58
N VAL A 102 -3.59 -10.31 3.47
CA VAL A 102 -3.31 -9.61 2.21
C VAL A 102 -4.23 -10.08 1.09
N ALA A 103 -4.65 -9.14 0.24
CA ALA A 103 -5.32 -9.42 -1.02
C ALA A 103 -4.43 -9.00 -2.20
N ILE A 104 -4.42 -9.85 -3.23
CA ILE A 104 -3.54 -9.71 -4.40
C ILE A 104 -4.38 -9.75 -5.67
N MET A 105 -4.38 -8.68 -6.48
CA MET A 105 -5.07 -8.64 -7.77
C MET A 105 -4.06 -8.53 -8.93
N PRO A 106 -4.06 -9.46 -9.90
CA PRO A 106 -3.39 -9.25 -11.18
C PRO A 106 -4.01 -8.08 -11.95
N THR A 107 -3.21 -7.18 -12.50
CA THR A 107 -3.72 -5.92 -13.09
C THR A 107 -4.02 -5.98 -14.58
N GLY A 108 -3.76 -7.10 -15.25
CA GLY A 108 -3.96 -7.23 -16.71
C GLY A 108 -5.35 -6.80 -17.17
N GLY A 109 -6.41 -7.23 -16.48
CA GLY A 109 -7.78 -6.81 -16.78
C GLY A 109 -8.07 -5.33 -16.52
N LEU A 110 -7.31 -4.66 -15.64
CA LEU A 110 -7.43 -3.21 -15.44
C LEU A 110 -6.80 -2.43 -16.60
N HIS A 111 -5.72 -2.94 -17.19
CA HIS A 111 -5.11 -2.34 -18.39
C HIS A 111 -6.01 -2.53 -19.61
N GLU A 112 -6.56 -3.73 -19.81
CA GLU A 112 -7.53 -4.01 -20.88
C GLU A 112 -8.77 -3.11 -20.77
N LEU A 113 -9.27 -2.91 -19.55
CA LEU A 113 -10.38 -2.00 -19.29
C LEU A 113 -10.03 -0.56 -19.68
N ALA A 114 -8.87 -0.06 -19.24
CA ALA A 114 -8.40 1.27 -19.57
C ALA A 114 -8.31 1.46 -21.10
N ASP A 115 -7.64 0.53 -21.78
CA ASP A 115 -7.45 0.56 -23.24
C ASP A 115 -8.80 0.59 -23.97
N SER A 116 -9.75 -0.25 -23.55
CA SER A 116 -11.11 -0.27 -24.11
C SER A 116 -11.89 1.03 -23.88
N ALA A 117 -11.56 1.75 -22.82
CA ALA A 117 -12.15 3.04 -22.45
C ALA A 117 -11.38 4.25 -23.04
N GLY A 118 -10.33 4.02 -23.83
CA GLY A 118 -9.60 5.07 -24.55
C GLY A 118 -8.58 5.84 -23.71
N TRP A 119 -8.12 5.28 -22.59
CA TRP A 119 -7.04 5.83 -21.76
C TRP A 119 -6.08 4.72 -21.32
N ARG A 120 -4.92 5.09 -20.78
CA ARG A 120 -3.94 4.12 -20.26
C ARG A 120 -3.48 4.51 -18.86
N TRP A 121 -3.03 3.52 -18.10
CA TRP A 121 -2.41 3.76 -16.81
C TRP A 121 -1.06 4.46 -16.96
N ARG A 122 -0.84 5.48 -16.12
CA ARG A 122 0.43 6.20 -15.97
C ARG A 122 0.97 5.99 -14.56
N THR A 123 1.29 4.75 -14.25
CA THR A 123 1.65 4.31 -12.90
C THR A 123 3.16 4.22 -12.70
N GLN A 124 3.60 4.16 -11.45
CA GLN A 124 4.99 3.86 -11.05
C GLN A 124 4.91 2.78 -10.00
N GLN A 125 5.29 1.55 -10.31
CA GLN A 125 5.13 0.43 -9.40
C GLN A 125 6.23 0.45 -8.34
N VAL A 126 5.94 -0.08 -7.15
CA VAL A 126 6.98 -0.49 -6.21
C VAL A 126 7.74 -1.66 -6.86
N PRO A 127 9.05 -1.53 -7.13
CA PRO A 127 9.78 -2.57 -7.84
C PRO A 127 10.31 -3.64 -6.86
N ASP A 128 10.43 -4.88 -7.33
CA ASP A 128 10.93 -6.03 -6.55
C ASP A 128 12.23 -5.75 -5.75
N PRO A 129 13.25 -5.04 -6.28
CA PRO A 129 14.45 -4.73 -5.51
C PRO A 129 14.20 -3.85 -4.28
N VAL A 130 13.12 -3.07 -4.22
CA VAL A 130 12.78 -2.25 -3.04
C VAL A 130 12.01 -3.06 -2.00
N ALA A 131 11.40 -4.19 -2.37
CA ALA A 131 10.68 -5.04 -1.42
C ALA A 131 11.63 -5.70 -0.41
N ALA A 132 11.34 -5.54 0.88
CA ALA A 132 12.13 -6.11 1.97
C ALA A 132 12.15 -7.64 1.89
N ASP A 133 13.35 -8.23 1.84
CA ASP A 133 13.55 -9.66 1.94
C ASP A 133 13.52 -10.14 3.40
N ARG A 134 13.66 -11.45 3.60
CA ARG A 134 13.64 -12.07 4.92
C ARG A 134 14.70 -11.49 5.85
N ASP A 135 15.90 -11.23 5.34
CA ASP A 135 17.01 -10.69 6.13
C ASP A 135 16.72 -9.24 6.56
N ALA A 136 16.16 -8.43 5.67
CA ALA A 136 15.70 -7.09 5.97
C ALA A 136 14.63 -7.08 7.06
N ILE A 137 13.65 -7.97 7.00
CA ILE A 137 12.61 -8.08 8.03
C ILE A 137 13.17 -8.61 9.35
N ALA A 138 14.10 -9.57 9.30
CA ALA A 138 14.75 -10.14 10.49
C ALA A 138 15.59 -9.11 11.27
N ARG A 139 16.17 -8.11 10.58
CA ARG A 139 16.91 -7.01 11.22
C ARG A 139 16.03 -6.05 12.03
N ILE A 140 14.70 -6.09 11.88
CA ILE A 140 13.79 -5.25 12.66
C ILE A 140 13.71 -5.80 14.08
N GLY A 141 14.27 -5.05 15.03
CA GLY A 141 14.24 -5.36 16.46
C GLY A 141 13.08 -4.69 17.20
N ALA A 142 13.09 -4.82 18.53
CA ALA A 142 12.10 -4.19 19.40
C ALA A 142 12.27 -2.67 19.51
N GLU A 143 13.48 -2.16 19.25
CA GLU A 143 13.75 -0.73 19.21
C GLU A 143 13.05 -0.06 18.00
N PRO A 144 12.26 1.01 18.21
CA PRO A 144 11.57 1.68 17.11
C PRO A 144 12.52 2.26 16.06
N GLY A 145 12.22 1.99 14.79
CA GLY A 145 12.86 2.61 13.63
C GLY A 145 11.92 3.51 12.85
N SER A 146 12.48 4.42 12.04
CA SER A 146 11.71 5.28 11.15
C SER A 146 11.03 4.46 10.04
N ALA A 147 9.75 4.74 9.84
CA ALA A 147 8.94 4.17 8.78
C ALA A 147 8.10 5.26 8.11
N ILE A 148 7.93 5.15 6.79
CA ILE A 148 7.16 6.09 5.99
C ILE A 148 5.98 5.33 5.38
N VAL A 149 4.76 5.79 5.62
CA VAL A 149 3.54 5.20 5.10
C VAL A 149 2.97 6.12 4.03
N LEU A 150 2.84 5.64 2.80
CA LEU A 150 2.21 6.38 1.70
C LEU A 150 0.78 5.88 1.52
N ALA A 151 -0.20 6.76 1.71
CA ALA A 151 -1.61 6.36 1.73
C ALA A 151 -2.52 7.38 1.07
N HIS A 152 -3.76 6.97 0.85
CA HIS A 152 -4.85 7.89 0.58
C HIS A 152 -5.70 8.09 1.83
N GLY A 153 -5.56 9.26 2.46
CA GLY A 153 -6.40 9.66 3.59
C GLY A 153 -7.87 9.86 3.20
N VAL A 154 -8.70 10.16 4.19
CA VAL A 154 -10.12 10.51 3.99
C VAL A 154 -10.32 11.96 4.42
N GLY A 155 -10.43 12.84 3.43
CA GLY A 155 -10.63 14.28 3.61
C GLY A 155 -12.11 14.69 3.61
N ALA A 156 -12.34 16.00 3.76
CA ALA A 156 -13.67 16.59 3.71
C ALA A 156 -14.36 16.29 2.36
N GLY A 157 -15.68 16.05 2.40
CA GLY A 157 -16.47 15.77 1.20
C GLY A 157 -16.12 14.45 0.48
N GLY A 158 -15.40 13.53 1.15
CA GLY A 158 -14.99 12.25 0.56
C GLY A 158 -13.74 12.33 -0.31
N ALA A 159 -13.02 13.46 -0.29
CA ALA A 159 -11.75 13.58 -1.00
C ALA A 159 -10.72 12.55 -0.51
N ARG A 160 -9.93 12.00 -1.43
CA ARG A 160 -8.88 11.00 -1.13
C ARG A 160 -7.49 11.57 -1.46
N PRO A 161 -6.96 12.55 -0.69
CA PRO A 161 -5.63 13.12 -0.95
C PRO A 161 -4.54 12.05 -0.78
N LEU A 162 -3.44 12.18 -1.53
CA LEU A 162 -2.23 11.40 -1.25
C LEU A 162 -1.56 12.02 -0.01
N GLU A 163 -1.33 11.20 0.99
CA GLU A 163 -0.75 11.60 2.26
C GLU A 163 0.48 10.74 2.57
N VAL A 164 1.37 11.30 3.38
CA VAL A 164 2.54 10.62 3.91
C VAL A 164 2.52 10.75 5.43
N ALA A 165 2.68 9.62 6.13
CA ALA A 165 2.90 9.61 7.57
C ALA A 165 4.30 9.09 7.86
N ILE A 166 5.05 9.85 8.65
CA ILE A 166 6.33 9.43 9.20
C ILE A 166 6.04 8.86 10.59
N GLU A 167 6.22 7.55 10.71
CA GLU A 167 5.84 6.77 11.86
C GLU A 167 6.99 5.92 12.37
N ARG A 168 6.70 5.14 13.41
CA ARG A 168 7.66 4.23 14.01
C ARG A 168 7.23 2.78 13.83
N VAL A 169 8.19 1.97 13.38
CA VAL A 169 8.03 0.53 13.22
C VAL A 169 8.91 -0.20 14.22
N ALA A 170 8.36 -1.22 14.87
CA ALA A 170 9.11 -2.08 15.78
C ALA A 170 8.60 -3.52 15.69
N ARG A 171 9.42 -4.46 16.15
CA ARG A 171 9.00 -5.83 16.40
C ARG A 171 8.28 -5.90 17.74
N VAL A 172 7.06 -6.42 17.73
CA VAL A 172 6.23 -6.64 18.93
C VAL A 172 5.76 -8.09 18.93
N GLY A 173 6.27 -8.88 19.87
CA GLY A 173 6.14 -10.34 19.82
C GLY A 173 6.76 -10.89 18.53
N ASP A 174 6.01 -11.74 17.82
CA ASP A 174 6.48 -12.36 16.58
C ASP A 174 6.25 -11.49 15.32
N GLY A 175 5.58 -10.34 15.47
CA GLY A 175 5.16 -9.48 14.36
C GLY A 175 5.94 -8.17 14.25
N VAL A 176 5.90 -7.57 13.07
CA VAL A 176 6.35 -6.19 12.81
C VAL A 176 5.13 -5.28 12.78
N ARG A 177 5.25 -4.08 13.35
CA ARG A 177 4.11 -3.21 13.59
C ARG A 177 4.46 -1.73 13.52
N VAL A 178 3.57 -0.93 12.94
CA VAL A 178 3.51 0.52 13.19
C VAL A 178 2.94 0.74 14.58
N THR A 179 3.70 1.40 15.46
CA THR A 179 3.43 1.42 16.91
C THR A 179 2.35 2.41 17.34
N THR A 180 1.87 3.23 16.41
CA THR A 180 0.87 4.28 16.59
C THR A 180 -0.41 3.97 15.80
N GLY A 181 -1.51 4.66 16.11
CA GLY A 181 -2.71 4.64 15.29
C GLY A 181 -2.53 5.48 14.03
N LEU A 182 -3.00 4.98 12.89
CA LEU A 182 -2.95 5.70 11.61
C LEU A 182 -4.31 6.34 11.27
N PRO A 183 -4.32 7.39 10.44
CA PRO A 183 -5.57 7.99 9.94
C PRO A 183 -6.44 7.00 9.14
N LEU A 184 -7.72 7.34 8.97
CA LEU A 184 -8.61 6.59 8.09
C LEU A 184 -8.07 6.57 6.65
N GLY A 185 -8.27 5.44 5.95
CA GLY A 185 -7.76 5.24 4.59
C GLY A 185 -6.36 4.63 4.50
N TYR A 186 -5.61 4.54 5.60
CA TYR A 186 -4.23 4.01 5.62
C TYR A 186 -4.14 2.48 5.62
N VAL A 187 -5.23 1.77 5.92
CA VAL A 187 -5.24 0.31 5.84
C VAL A 187 -4.96 -0.12 4.39
N GLY A 188 -4.05 -1.07 4.20
CA GLY A 188 -3.57 -1.53 2.90
C GLY A 188 -2.41 -0.72 2.30
N ALA A 189 -2.04 0.41 2.90
CA ALA A 189 -0.92 1.23 2.44
C ALA A 189 0.44 0.52 2.58
N PRO A 190 1.38 0.73 1.65
CA PRO A 190 2.74 0.24 1.79
C PRO A 190 3.50 1.01 2.88
N VAL A 191 4.36 0.29 3.60
CA VAL A 191 5.22 0.85 4.65
C VAL A 191 6.67 0.73 4.24
N PHE A 192 7.38 1.84 4.20
CA PHE A 192 8.79 1.90 3.83
C PHE A 192 9.65 2.13 5.07
N GLY A 193 10.50 1.16 5.39
CA GLY A 193 11.42 1.23 6.51
C GLY A 193 12.78 1.71 6.08
N VAL A 194 13.40 2.50 6.94
CA VAL A 194 14.78 2.95 6.76
C VAL A 194 15.72 1.95 7.43
N GLN A 195 16.62 1.36 6.64
CA GLN A 195 17.60 0.40 7.11
C GLN A 195 19.02 0.91 6.86
N ALA A 196 19.95 0.52 7.75
CA ALA A 196 21.36 0.61 7.42
C ALA A 196 21.64 -0.33 6.23
N GLY A 197 22.25 0.22 5.19
CA GLY A 197 22.76 -0.49 4.03
C GLY A 197 23.94 -1.39 4.40
N GLY A 198 24.29 -2.29 3.50
CA GLY A 198 25.38 -3.25 3.70
C GLY A 198 26.79 -2.65 3.59
N GLY A 199 26.90 -1.38 3.17
CA GLY A 199 28.16 -0.61 3.13
C GLY A 199 28.21 0.46 4.23
N ASP A 200 29.41 0.95 4.54
CA ASP A 200 29.65 1.97 5.57
C ASP A 200 28.82 3.24 5.30
N GLY A 201 27.76 3.42 6.09
CA GLY A 201 26.93 4.64 6.10
C GLY A 201 25.85 4.76 5.03
N GLU A 202 25.67 3.78 4.14
CA GLU A 202 24.60 3.85 3.14
C GLU A 202 23.24 3.63 3.81
N VAL A 203 22.26 4.48 3.56
CA VAL A 203 20.89 4.34 4.09
C VAL A 203 20.02 3.77 2.97
N GLY A 204 19.45 2.60 3.21
CA GLY A 204 18.57 1.92 2.25
C GLY A 204 17.12 2.00 2.67
N LEU A 205 16.24 2.38 1.74
CA LEU A 205 14.80 2.31 1.94
C LEU A 205 14.27 0.97 1.41
N ARG A 206 13.46 0.27 2.22
CA ARG A 206 12.82 -0.99 1.82
C ARG A 206 11.32 -0.94 2.10
N CYS A 207 10.50 -1.40 1.16
CA CYS A 207 9.07 -1.65 1.40
C CYS A 207 8.95 -2.87 2.33
N LEU A 208 8.65 -2.64 3.60
CA LEU A 208 8.56 -3.66 4.64
C LEU A 208 7.33 -4.55 4.48
N GLY A 209 6.28 -4.05 3.81
CA GLY A 209 4.99 -4.71 3.78
C GLY A 209 3.85 -3.71 3.61
N LEU A 210 2.66 -4.13 4.05
CA LEU A 210 1.47 -3.27 4.06
C LEU A 210 0.78 -3.22 5.42
N VAL A 211 0.09 -2.12 5.67
CA VAL A 211 -0.66 -1.85 6.91
C VAL A 211 -1.90 -2.74 6.98
N LEU A 212 -2.03 -3.51 8.06
CA LEU A 212 -3.24 -4.26 8.39
C LEU A 212 -4.16 -3.47 9.35
N PRO A 213 -5.43 -3.86 9.52
CA PRO A 213 -6.32 -3.24 10.50
C PRO A 213 -5.71 -3.18 11.90
N ALA A 214 -5.98 -2.08 12.62
CA ALA A 214 -5.40 -1.84 13.94
C ALA A 214 -5.74 -2.95 14.93
N ARG A 215 -4.77 -3.33 15.76
CA ARG A 215 -4.90 -4.28 16.89
C ARG A 215 -4.03 -3.82 18.03
N ASP A 216 -4.49 -3.92 19.27
CA ASP A 216 -3.74 -3.63 20.50
C ASP A 216 -3.01 -2.27 20.53
N GLY A 217 -3.57 -1.21 19.92
CA GLY A 217 -3.03 0.16 19.96
C GLY A 217 -2.12 0.58 18.79
N GLY A 218 -2.23 -0.04 17.61
CA GLY A 218 -1.37 0.21 16.45
C GLY A 218 -1.62 -0.82 15.34
N HIS A 219 -0.80 -0.82 14.29
CA HIS A 219 -1.09 -1.58 13.07
C HIS A 219 -0.06 -2.68 12.78
N PRO A 220 -0.44 -3.97 12.84
CA PRO A 220 0.45 -5.02 12.38
C PRO A 220 0.73 -4.86 10.88
N LEU A 221 1.89 -5.33 10.44
CA LEU A 221 2.26 -5.35 9.03
C LEU A 221 2.17 -6.77 8.48
N ALA A 222 1.59 -6.90 7.30
CA ALA A 222 1.86 -8.07 6.46
C ALA A 222 3.23 -7.85 5.81
N THR A 223 4.26 -8.55 6.29
CA THR A 223 5.63 -8.31 5.87
C THR A 223 5.92 -8.83 4.47
N PHE A 224 6.72 -8.09 3.71
CA PHE A 224 6.89 -8.33 2.28
C PHE A 224 7.61 -9.64 1.96
N ASP A 225 8.48 -10.12 2.84
CA ASP A 225 9.10 -11.44 2.73
C ASP A 225 8.04 -12.56 2.65
N ARG A 226 6.98 -12.47 3.46
CA ARG A 226 5.85 -13.42 3.46
C ARG A 226 4.91 -13.18 2.28
N ILE A 227 4.65 -11.92 1.91
CA ILE A 227 3.87 -11.59 0.70
C ILE A 227 4.54 -12.17 -0.55
N ARG A 228 5.88 -12.14 -0.61
CA ARG A 228 6.64 -12.64 -1.75
C ARG A 228 6.47 -14.14 -1.95
N GLU A 229 6.50 -14.90 -0.86
CA GLU A 229 6.22 -16.34 -0.86
C GLU A 229 4.80 -16.62 -1.38
N ALA A 230 3.84 -15.71 -1.15
CA ALA A 230 2.50 -15.85 -1.67
C ALA A 230 2.38 -15.68 -3.20
N PHE A 231 3.30 -14.99 -3.86
CA PHE A 231 3.35 -14.94 -5.33
C PHE A 231 3.87 -16.24 -5.95
N ALA A 232 4.79 -16.94 -5.28
CA ALA A 232 5.35 -18.20 -5.79
C ALA A 232 4.37 -19.39 -5.67
N ALA A 233 3.37 -19.29 -4.79
CA ALA A 233 2.47 -20.39 -4.43
C ALA A 233 1.21 -20.51 -5.30
N GLY A 234 1.07 -19.75 -6.40
CA GLY A 234 -0.05 -19.89 -7.33
C GLY A 234 0.09 -19.02 -8.56
#